data_AF-A0A9D8FB35-F1
#
_entry.id   AF-A0A9D8FB35-F1
#
_cell.length_a   1.000
_cell.length_b   1.000
_cell.length_c   1.000
_cell.angle_alpha   90.00
_cell.angle_beta   90.00
_cell.angle_gamma   90.00
#
_symmetry.space_group_name_H-M   'P 1'
#
loop_
_entity.id
_entity.type
_entity.pdbx_description
1 polymer ?
#
loop_
_entity_poly.entity_id
_entity_poly.type
_entity_poly.pdbx_seq_one_letter_code
_entity_poly.pdbx_strand_id
1 'polypeptide(L)'
;MGILSKLFRTDPDSVYKACIKIYEKAKRERPGKNERDYLKLVLLTKPPYDYQHDKVINLLLDKFSTIEALADYIADMSDSYNRDSQKYVWESRERNLKFVPKVKKRNEAFFREFWG
;
A
#
# COMPACT_ATOMS: atom_id res chain seq x y z
N MET A 1 -2.68 20.36 -0.44
CA MET A 1 -2.78 18.93 -0.77
C MET A 1 -1.38 18.33 -0.75
N GLY A 2 -1.07 17.47 0.21
CA GLY A 2 0.30 17.00 0.47
C GLY A 2 0.80 15.97 -0.56
N ILE A 3 2.12 15.79 -0.64
CA ILE A 3 2.84 14.82 -1.49
C ILE A 3 2.19 13.42 -1.48
N LEU A 4 1.65 13.02 -0.33
CA LEU A 4 0.94 11.77 -0.12
C LEU A 4 -0.29 11.59 -1.03
N SER A 5 -1.11 12.61 -1.28
CA SER A 5 -2.33 12.45 -2.08
C SER A 5 -2.07 12.19 -3.56
N LYS A 6 -0.89 12.58 -4.08
CA LYS A 6 -0.46 12.27 -5.46
C LYS A 6 0.09 10.84 -5.59
N LEU A 7 0.62 10.25 -4.52
CA LEU A 7 1.09 8.85 -4.49
C LEU A 7 -0.07 7.84 -4.50
N PHE A 8 -1.26 8.23 -4.02
CA PHE A 8 -2.40 7.32 -3.82
C PHE A 8 -3.46 7.35 -4.92
N ARG A 9 -3.44 8.31 -5.84
CA ARG A 9 -4.32 8.28 -7.02
C ARG A 9 -3.76 7.28 -8.03
N THR A 10 -4.19 6.03 -7.89
CA THR A 10 -3.95 5.00 -8.89
C THR A 10 -5.14 5.01 -9.84
N ASP A 11 -4.90 5.33 -11.11
CA ASP A 11 -5.80 4.93 -12.18
C ASP A 11 -5.96 3.39 -12.09
N PRO A 12 -7.16 2.81 -12.19
CA PRO A 12 -7.38 1.36 -12.11
C PRO A 12 -6.66 0.52 -13.19
N ASP A 13 -5.86 1.13 -14.06
CA ASP A 13 -4.98 0.44 -15.00
C ASP A 13 -3.93 -0.42 -14.26
N SER A 14 -4.26 -1.70 -14.13
CA SER A 14 -3.49 -2.81 -13.56
C SER A 14 -2.88 -2.50 -12.20
N VAL A 15 -3.61 -2.87 -11.13
CA VAL A 15 -3.15 -2.82 -9.73
C VAL A 15 -1.75 -3.43 -9.58
N TYR A 16 -1.46 -4.52 -10.30
CA TYR A 16 -0.13 -5.12 -10.40
C TYR A 16 0.94 -4.09 -10.80
N LYS A 17 0.79 -3.45 -11.98
CA LYS A 17 1.75 -2.46 -12.50
C LYS A 17 1.92 -1.29 -11.54
N ALA A 18 0.85 -0.87 -10.88
CA ALA A 18 0.93 0.19 -9.90
C ALA A 18 1.73 -0.19 -8.65
N CYS A 19 1.64 -1.44 -8.18
CA CYS A 19 2.45 -1.94 -7.08
C CYS A 19 3.94 -1.96 -7.45
N ILE A 20 4.26 -2.51 -8.63
CA ILE A 20 5.62 -2.55 -9.18
C ILE A 20 6.20 -1.14 -9.29
N LYS A 21 5.45 -0.19 -9.87
CA LYS A 21 5.91 1.19 -10.03
C LYS A 21 6.22 1.90 -8.71
N ILE A 22 5.42 1.66 -7.66
CA ILE A 22 5.67 2.23 -6.32
C ILE A 22 6.95 1.65 -5.75
N TYR A 23 7.11 0.33 -5.84
CA TYR A 23 8.29 -0.38 -5.36
C TYR A 23 9.57 0.07 -6.07
N GLU A 24 9.59 0.06 -7.40
CA GLU A 24 10.76 0.46 -8.20
C GLU A 24 11.14 1.92 -7.94
N LYS A 25 10.15 2.81 -7.86
CA LYS A 25 10.39 4.21 -7.50
C LYS A 25 11.04 4.32 -6.13
N ALA A 26 10.56 3.57 -5.14
CA ALA A 26 11.11 3.58 -3.80
C ALA A 26 12.54 3.02 -3.74
N LYS A 27 12.82 1.91 -4.44
CA LYS A 27 14.19 1.35 -4.58
C LYS A 27 15.17 2.35 -5.20
N ARG A 28 14.71 3.09 -6.21
CA ARG A 28 15.54 4.11 -6.88
C ARG A 28 15.79 5.33 -6.01
N GLU A 29 14.78 5.82 -5.30
CA GLU A 29 14.89 7.05 -4.50
C GLU A 29 15.51 6.82 -3.12
N ARG A 30 15.35 5.62 -2.55
CA ARG A 30 15.85 5.25 -1.23
C ARG A 30 16.53 3.88 -1.27
N PRO A 31 17.63 3.70 -2.03
CA PRO A 31 18.34 2.43 -2.09
C PRO A 31 18.90 2.06 -0.71
N GLY A 32 18.99 0.75 -0.42
CA GLY A 32 19.58 0.24 0.82
C GLY A 32 18.63 0.06 2.01
N LYS A 33 17.34 0.42 1.91
CA LYS A 33 16.32 -0.02 2.88
C LYS A 33 16.14 -1.55 2.81
N ASN A 34 15.56 -2.15 3.85
CA ASN A 34 15.23 -3.58 3.87
C ASN A 34 14.14 -3.89 2.83
N GLU A 35 14.22 -5.05 2.16
CA GLU A 35 13.19 -5.57 1.27
C GLU A 35 11.78 -5.48 1.88
N ARG A 36 11.68 -5.89 3.15
CA ARG A 36 10.43 -5.89 3.91
C ARG A 36 9.81 -4.50 4.04
N ASP A 37 10.62 -3.43 4.08
CA ASP A 37 10.12 -2.05 4.14
C ASP A 37 9.56 -1.58 2.80
N TYR A 38 10.16 -1.98 1.66
CA TYR A 38 9.59 -1.65 0.35
C TYR A 38 8.25 -2.37 0.13
N LEU A 39 8.15 -3.62 0.53
CA LEU A 39 6.89 -4.37 0.45
C LEU A 39 5.81 -3.77 1.38
N LYS A 40 6.21 -3.37 2.60
CA LYS A 40 5.34 -2.66 3.54
C LYS A 40 4.85 -1.33 2.99
N LEU A 41 5.72 -0.57 2.32
CA LEU A 41 5.35 0.67 1.64
C LEU A 41 4.20 0.43 0.66
N VAL A 42 4.31 -0.61 -0.18
CA VAL A 42 3.27 -0.98 -1.15
C VAL A 42 1.95 -1.30 -0.44
N LEU A 43 1.95 -2.17 0.56
CA LEU A 43 0.75 -2.51 1.35
C LEU A 43 0.07 -1.28 1.95
N LEU A 44 0.84 -0.39 2.56
CA LEU A 44 0.30 0.83 3.16
C LEU A 44 -0.29 1.79 2.12
N THR A 45 0.05 1.67 0.84
CA THR A 45 -0.48 2.52 -0.24
C THR A 45 -1.72 1.97 -0.93
N LYS A 46 -2.07 0.70 -0.71
CA LYS A 46 -3.16 0.02 -1.39
C LYS A 46 -4.33 -0.30 -0.45
N PRO A 47 -5.54 -0.47 -0.97
CA PRO A 47 -6.66 -1.02 -0.22
C PRO A 47 -6.58 -2.56 -0.16
N PRO A 48 -7.34 -3.20 0.75
CA PRO A 48 -8.31 -2.63 1.70
C PRO A 48 -7.68 -1.95 2.93
N TYR A 49 -8.54 -1.42 3.81
CA TYR A 49 -8.10 -0.84 5.10
C TYR A 49 -7.37 -1.86 5.99
N ASP A 50 -7.60 -3.16 5.78
CA ASP A 50 -6.97 -4.23 6.53
C ASP A 50 -5.45 -4.23 6.40
N TYR A 51 -4.92 -3.76 5.26
CA TYR A 51 -3.47 -3.56 5.07
C TYR A 51 -2.89 -2.47 5.98
N GLN A 52 -3.72 -1.82 6.78
CA GLN A 52 -3.31 -0.88 7.81
C GLN A 52 -3.26 -1.53 9.20
N HIS A 53 -3.45 -2.85 9.35
CA HIS A 53 -3.29 -3.54 10.64
C HIS A 53 -1.95 -4.28 10.72
N ASP A 54 -1.20 -4.07 11.81
CA ASP A 54 0.16 -4.64 11.94
C ASP A 54 0.18 -6.17 11.83
N LYS A 55 -0.84 -6.85 12.37
CA LYS A 55 -0.99 -8.31 12.24
C LYS A 55 -1.13 -8.74 10.77
N VAL A 56 -1.94 -8.03 9.99
CA VAL A 56 -2.17 -8.32 8.58
C VAL A 56 -0.91 -8.01 7.77
N ILE A 57 -0.27 -6.85 8.03
CA ILE A 57 0.98 -6.47 7.39
C ILE A 57 2.05 -7.55 7.64
N ASN A 58 2.28 -7.95 8.88
CA ASN A 58 3.29 -8.95 9.20
C ASN A 58 2.99 -10.29 8.53
N LEU A 59 1.74 -10.75 8.58
CA LEU A 59 1.33 -11.99 7.92
C LEU A 59 1.60 -11.96 6.41
N LEU A 60 1.26 -10.86 5.73
CA LEU A 60 1.51 -10.73 4.29
C LEU A 60 3.00 -10.64 3.99
N LEU A 61 3.78 -9.94 4.81
CA LEU A 61 5.23 -9.83 4.63
C LEU A 61 5.99 -11.11 5.00
N ASP A 62 5.40 -12.00 5.80
CA ASP A 62 5.94 -13.34 6.07
C ASP A 62 5.61 -14.31 4.91
N LYS A 63 4.47 -14.10 4.25
CA LYS A 63 4.02 -14.91 3.11
C LYS A 63 4.70 -14.52 1.80
N PHE A 64 4.96 -13.22 1.59
CA PHE A 64 5.47 -12.68 0.33
C PHE A 64 6.83 -12.03 0.53
N SER A 65 7.85 -12.57 -0.15
CA SER A 65 9.23 -12.09 -0.10
C SER A 65 9.65 -11.27 -1.33
N THR A 66 8.83 -11.24 -2.38
CA THR A 66 9.09 -10.49 -3.61
C THR A 66 7.93 -9.56 -3.96
N ILE A 67 8.22 -8.51 -4.72
CA ILE A 67 7.20 -7.56 -5.14
C ILE A 67 6.22 -8.18 -6.14
N GLU A 68 6.68 -9.07 -7.02
CA GLU A 68 5.86 -9.73 -8.03
C GLU A 68 4.75 -10.55 -7.36
N ALA A 69 5.10 -11.41 -6.40
CA ALA A 69 4.13 -12.24 -5.68
C ALA A 69 3.15 -11.41 -4.85
N LEU A 70 3.63 -10.33 -4.22
CA LEU A 70 2.77 -9.41 -3.48
C LEU A 70 1.83 -8.65 -4.41
N ALA A 71 2.33 -8.19 -5.56
CA ALA A 71 1.57 -7.44 -6.54
C ALA A 71 0.47 -8.31 -7.17
N ASP A 72 0.77 -9.56 -7.50
CA ASP A 72 -0.21 -10.54 -7.99
C ASP A 72 -1.33 -10.75 -6.96
N TYR A 73 -0.98 -10.99 -5.69
CA TYR A 73 -1.97 -11.16 -4.63
C TYR A 73 -2.89 -9.94 -4.48
N ILE A 74 -2.34 -8.72 -4.52
CA ILE A 74 -3.14 -7.50 -4.40
C ILE A 74 -4.00 -7.30 -5.66
N ALA A 75 -3.49 -7.66 -6.84
CA ALA A 75 -4.23 -7.60 -8.10
C ALA A 75 -5.41 -8.59 -8.12
N ASP A 76 -5.18 -9.86 -7.79
CA ASP A 76 -6.23 -10.88 -7.70
C ASP A 76 -7.33 -10.48 -6.72
N MET A 77 -6.95 -9.96 -5.56
CA MET A 77 -7.90 -9.43 -4.59
C MET A 77 -8.70 -8.26 -5.17
N SER A 78 -8.05 -7.39 -5.95
CA SER A 78 -8.71 -6.23 -6.56
C SER A 78 -9.64 -6.60 -7.70
N ASP A 79 -9.27 -7.60 -8.51
CA ASP A 79 -10.02 -8.08 -9.67
C ASP A 79 -11.26 -8.89 -9.25
N SER A 80 -11.26 -9.43 -8.01
CA SER A 80 -12.46 -10.02 -7.41
C SER A 80 -13.59 -9.00 -7.16
N TYR A 81 -13.29 -7.70 -7.18
CA TYR A 81 -14.26 -6.62 -7.02
C TYR A 81 -14.69 -6.05 -8.38
N ASN A 82 -15.99 -5.86 -8.56
CA ASN A 82 -16.48 -5.02 -9.65
C ASN A 82 -16.06 -3.54 -9.46
N ARG A 83 -16.14 -2.72 -10.52
CA ARG A 83 -15.69 -1.32 -10.51
C ARG A 83 -16.27 -0.50 -9.34
N ASP A 84 -17.55 -0.67 -9.03
CA ASP A 84 -18.21 0.05 -7.93
C ASP A 84 -17.68 -0.41 -6.57
N SER A 85 -17.44 -1.71 -6.42
CA SER A 85 -16.87 -2.31 -5.22
C SER A 85 -15.41 -1.86 -5.01
N GLN A 86 -14.61 -1.75 -6.08
CA GLN A 86 -13.26 -1.20 -6.00
C GLN A 86 -13.28 0.25 -5.49
N LYS A 87 -14.15 1.09 -6.05
CA LYS A 87 -14.31 2.49 -5.61
C LYS A 87 -14.70 2.55 -4.13
N TYR A 88 -15.67 1.74 -3.71
CA TYR A 88 -16.10 1.67 -2.31
C TYR A 88 -14.95 1.26 -1.36
N VAL A 89 -14.16 0.25 -1.75
CA VAL A 89 -13.03 -0.25 -0.96
C VAL A 89 -11.96 0.83 -0.77
N TRP A 90 -11.68 1.62 -1.81
CA TRP A 90 -10.81 2.79 -1.73
C TRP A 90 -11.35 3.89 -0.81
N GLU A 91 -12.60 4.32 -1.01
CA GLU A 91 -13.24 5.35 -0.18
C GLU A 91 -13.34 4.92 1.29
N SER A 92 -13.63 3.65 1.54
CA SER A 92 -13.68 3.06 2.88
C SER A 92 -12.32 3.13 3.58
N ARG A 93 -11.23 2.80 2.86
CA ARG A 93 -9.87 2.93 3.41
C ARG A 93 -9.57 4.36 3.82
N GLU A 94 -9.82 5.34 2.95
CA GLU A 94 -9.56 6.76 3.26
C GLU A 94 -10.38 7.25 4.45
N ARG A 95 -11.65 6.85 4.51
CA ARG A 95 -12.55 7.16 5.61
C ARG A 95 -12.05 6.57 6.93
N ASN A 96 -11.71 5.28 6.96
CA ASN A 96 -11.25 4.60 8.17
C ASN A 96 -9.90 5.14 8.67
N LEU A 97 -8.99 5.52 7.77
CA LEU A 97 -7.73 6.18 8.16
C LEU A 97 -7.95 7.53 8.86
N LYS A 98 -9.06 8.25 8.57
CA LYS A 98 -9.42 9.49 9.28
C LYS A 98 -9.95 9.21 10.69
N PHE A 99 -10.67 8.10 10.88
CA PHE A 99 -11.32 7.76 12.15
C PHE A 99 -10.46 6.97 13.13
N VAL A 100 -9.28 6.50 12.72
CA VAL A 100 -8.36 5.77 13.60
C VAL A 100 -7.01 6.50 13.69
N PRO A 101 -6.90 7.55 14.55
CA PRO A 101 -5.71 8.41 14.63
C PRO A 101 -4.40 7.66 14.93
N LYS A 102 -4.48 6.56 15.70
CA LYS A 102 -3.30 5.73 16.03
C LYS A 102 -2.68 5.11 14.78
N VAL A 103 -3.50 4.54 13.90
CA VAL A 103 -3.04 3.92 12.64
C VAL A 103 -2.47 4.99 11.73
N LYS A 104 -3.15 6.13 11.60
CA LYS A 104 -2.67 7.27 10.80
C LYS A 104 -1.30 7.77 11.27
N LYS A 105 -1.13 8.04 12.57
CA LYS A 105 0.15 8.50 13.14
C LYS A 105 1.28 7.50 12.91
N ARG A 106 1.02 6.19 13.07
CA ARG A 106 2.01 5.14 12.82
C ARG A 106 2.40 5.06 11.35
N ASN A 107 1.44 5.16 10.43
CA ASN A 107 1.72 5.20 9.00
C ASN A 107 2.54 6.44 8.62
N GLU A 108 2.18 7.61 9.13
CA GLU A 108 2.93 8.86 8.93
C GLU A 108 4.36 8.77 9.46
N ALA A 109 4.57 8.14 10.62
CA ALA A 109 5.89 7.89 11.17
C ALA A 109 6.73 6.98 10.26
N PHE A 110 6.14 5.86 9.81
CA PHE A 110 6.80 4.96 8.84
C PHE A 110 7.18 5.70 7.56
N PHE A 111 6.26 6.45 6.95
CA PHE A 111 6.56 7.19 5.73
C PHE A 111 7.66 8.24 5.96
N ARG A 112 7.66 8.93 7.11
CA ARG A 112 8.71 9.89 7.44
C ARG A 112 10.08 9.23 7.59
N GLU A 113 10.15 8.07 8.23
CA GLU A 113 11.40 7.32 8.41
C GLU A 113 11.89 6.67 7.11
N PHE A 114 10.95 6.17 6.30
CA PHE A 114 11.26 5.57 5.01
C PHE A 114 11.80 6.60 4.02
N TRP A 115 11.16 7.78 3.96
CA TRP A 115 11.49 8.86 3.02
C TRP A 115 12.36 9.98 3.58
N GLY A 116 12.74 9.95 4.86
CA GLY A 116 13.73 10.84 5.47
C GLY A 116 15.13 10.41 5.06
#